data_AF-A0A3R6XZS6-F1
#
_entry.id   AF-A0A3R6XZS6-F1
#
_cell.length_a   1.000
_cell.length_b   1.000
_cell.length_c   1.000
_cell.angle_alpha   90.00
_cell.angle_beta   90.00
_cell.angle_gamma   90.00
#
_symmetry.space_group_name_H-M   'P 1'
#
loop_
_entity.id
_entity.type
_entity.pdbx_description
1 polymer ?
#
loop_
_entity_poly.entity_id
_entity_poly.type
_entity_poly.pdbx_seq_one_letter_code
_entity_poly.pdbx_strand_id
1 'polypeptide(L)'
;MERLRLDMYYRYLTPLVAVAHGHIVPPSSHDHPSWNGRLPLNVGLTSLEAHSPKCIRLRLTHLFAVDEHPVWSQPATVSLATLLGPSFESFSTVWEISLTGNRRVLGPFVMADALTIRPMHVRAFEICQSTGYVEEAVSVDGFDVPEF
;
A
#
# COMPACT_ATOMS: atom_id res chain seq x y z
N MET A 1 -8.97 19.40 26.48
CA MET A 1 -7.77 19.16 25.65
C MET A 1 -8.01 18.02 24.66
N GLU A 2 -8.46 16.83 25.10
CA GLU A 2 -8.69 15.65 24.23
C GLU A 2 -9.62 15.88 23.02
N ARG A 3 -10.78 16.53 23.24
CA ARG A 3 -11.74 16.83 22.16
C ARG A 3 -11.18 17.75 21.07
N LEU A 4 -10.42 18.77 21.46
CA LEU A 4 -9.82 19.72 20.52
C LEU A 4 -8.74 19.03 19.69
N ARG A 5 -7.95 18.15 20.32
CA ARG A 5 -6.94 17.33 19.66
C ARG A 5 -7.58 16.36 18.66
N LEU A 6 -8.67 15.70 19.04
CA LEU A 6 -9.47 14.85 18.14
C LEU A 6 -10.06 15.63 16.97
N ASP A 7 -10.61 16.81 17.20
CA ASP A 7 -11.14 17.67 16.13
C ASP A 7 -10.04 18.14 15.17
N MET A 8 -8.87 18.55 15.69
CA MET A 8 -7.72 18.89 14.85
C MET A 8 -7.20 17.68 14.08
N TYR A 9 -7.21 16.50 14.71
CA TYR A 9 -6.82 15.23 14.09
C TYR A 9 -7.72 14.90 12.90
N TYR A 10 -9.04 14.90 13.07
CA TYR A 10 -9.96 14.61 11.97
C TYR A 10 -9.95 15.66 10.86
N ARG A 11 -9.64 16.91 11.20
CA ARG A 11 -9.72 18.05 10.26
C ARG A 11 -8.44 18.31 9.47
N TYR A 12 -7.27 18.00 10.03
CA TYR A 12 -5.97 18.36 9.43
C TYR A 12 -5.04 17.18 9.15
N LEU A 13 -5.30 15.99 9.70
CA LEU A 13 -4.55 14.78 9.37
C LEU A 13 -5.24 13.93 8.30
N THR A 14 -6.22 14.49 7.58
CA THR A 14 -6.60 13.95 6.27
C THR A 14 -5.37 14.03 5.37
N PRO A 15 -4.75 12.89 5.06
CA PRO A 15 -3.51 12.93 4.33
C PRO A 15 -3.78 13.40 2.90
N LEU A 16 -2.92 14.29 2.41
CA LEU A 16 -2.99 14.80 1.05
C LEU A 16 -2.71 13.65 0.07
N VAL A 17 -3.76 13.15 -0.57
CA VAL A 17 -3.64 12.15 -1.65
C VAL A 17 -3.30 12.90 -2.94
N ALA A 18 -2.02 12.95 -3.30
CA ALA A 18 -1.59 13.44 -4.59
C ALA A 18 -1.76 12.34 -5.66
N VAL A 19 -2.93 12.30 -6.32
CA VAL A 19 -3.09 11.49 -7.54
C VAL A 19 -2.30 12.16 -8.68
N ALA A 20 -1.05 11.77 -8.85
CA ALA A 20 -0.25 12.20 -10.00
C ALA A 20 -0.85 11.61 -11.29
N HIS A 21 -1.09 12.48 -12.28
CA HIS A 21 -1.74 12.14 -13.54
C HIS A 21 -0.95 11.10 -14.35
N GLY A 22 -1.58 9.97 -14.62
CA GLY A 22 -1.09 8.94 -15.53
C GLY A 22 -2.10 7.81 -15.67
N HIS A 23 -3.01 7.92 -16.65
CA HIS A 23 -3.96 6.90 -17.14
C HIS A 23 -4.85 6.13 -16.14
N ILE A 24 -4.80 6.42 -14.84
CA ILE A 24 -5.83 6.01 -13.90
C ILE A 24 -6.84 7.15 -13.86
N VAL A 25 -7.96 7.01 -14.57
CA VAL A 25 -9.11 7.90 -14.39
C VAL A 25 -9.62 7.64 -12.97
N PRO A 26 -9.47 8.57 -12.00
CA PRO A 26 -10.15 8.39 -10.73
C PRO A 26 -11.65 8.36 -11.04
N PRO A 27 -12.41 7.35 -10.57
CA PRO A 27 -13.84 7.28 -10.87
C PRO A 27 -14.49 8.58 -10.38
N SER A 28 -15.23 9.20 -11.30
CA SER A 28 -15.88 10.49 -11.14
C SER A 28 -16.68 10.54 -9.84
N SER A 29 -16.43 11.62 -9.09
CA SER A 29 -17.19 12.14 -7.95
C SER A 29 -18.63 11.64 -7.83
N HIS A 30 -18.95 10.95 -6.74
CA HIS A 30 -20.04 11.31 -5.81
C HIS A 30 -20.11 10.38 -4.58
N ASP A 31 -19.48 9.20 -4.61
CA ASP A 31 -19.46 8.22 -3.51
C ASP A 31 -18.07 7.59 -3.30
N HIS A 32 -17.05 8.40 -2.96
CA HIS A 32 -15.76 7.82 -2.53
C HIS A 32 -15.82 7.50 -1.04
N PRO A 33 -15.81 6.21 -0.62
CA PRO A 33 -15.63 5.88 0.78
C PRO A 33 -14.28 6.45 1.22
N SER A 34 -14.32 7.39 2.17
CA SER A 34 -13.09 7.97 2.71
C SER A 34 -12.16 6.85 3.14
N TRP A 35 -10.91 6.86 2.67
CA TRP A 35 -9.93 5.84 3.07
C TRP A 35 -9.69 5.85 4.58
N ASN A 36 -9.99 6.97 5.23
CA ASN A 36 -10.01 7.13 6.69
C ASN A 36 -10.94 6.11 7.39
N GLY A 37 -12.05 5.72 6.77
CA GLY A 37 -12.95 4.70 7.33
C GLY A 37 -12.41 3.26 7.22
N ARG A 38 -11.34 3.04 6.44
CA ARG A 38 -10.73 1.73 6.19
C ARG A 38 -9.41 1.52 6.94
N LEU A 39 -8.92 2.56 7.61
CA LEU A 39 -7.66 2.54 8.36
C LEU A 39 -7.93 2.58 9.86
N PRO A 40 -7.03 1.98 10.67
CA PRO A 40 -7.00 2.23 12.10
C PRO A 40 -6.88 3.72 12.43
N LEU A 41 -7.49 4.17 13.52
CA LEU A 41 -7.49 5.57 13.98
C LEU A 41 -6.10 6.11 14.36
N ASN A 42 -5.07 5.28 14.36
CA ASN A 42 -3.69 5.67 14.63
C ASN A 42 -2.77 5.54 13.40
N VAL A 43 -3.34 5.30 12.21
CA VAL A 43 -2.60 5.23 10.94
C VAL A 43 -3.23 6.16 9.90
N GLY A 44 -2.39 6.93 9.22
CA GLY A 44 -2.77 7.75 8.07
C GLY A 44 -2.09 7.30 6.79
N LEU A 45 -2.83 7.34 5.67
CA LEU A 45 -2.26 7.12 4.34
C LEU A 45 -1.68 8.42 3.76
N THR A 46 -0.44 8.74 4.09
CA THR A 46 0.20 10.02 3.75
C THR A 46 0.51 10.24 2.28
N SER A 47 0.45 9.19 1.44
CA SER A 47 0.65 9.29 0.00
C SER A 47 -0.03 8.12 -0.70
N LEU A 48 -0.70 8.37 -1.83
CA LEU A 48 -1.01 7.37 -2.85
C LEU A 48 -0.72 7.97 -4.21
N GLU A 49 0.16 7.33 -4.97
CA GLU A 49 0.58 7.76 -6.30
C GLU A 49 0.47 6.62 -7.31
N ALA A 50 0.08 6.95 -8.54
CA ALA A 50 0.23 6.05 -9.67
C ALA A 50 1.70 6.06 -10.11
N HIS A 51 2.41 4.96 -9.95
CA HIS A 51 3.82 4.88 -10.34
C HIS A 51 3.98 4.47 -11.81
N SER A 52 3.19 3.51 -12.25
CA SER A 52 3.11 3.04 -13.63
C SER A 52 1.69 2.55 -13.93
N PRO A 53 1.34 2.25 -15.19
CA PRO A 53 0.01 1.73 -15.53
C PRO A 53 -0.38 0.45 -14.77
N LYS A 54 0.60 -0.27 -14.23
CA LYS A 54 0.41 -1.54 -13.51
C LYS A 54 0.84 -1.47 -12.05
N CYS A 55 1.35 -0.35 -11.55
CA CYS A 55 1.87 -0.24 -10.20
C CYS A 55 1.45 1.05 -9.53
N ILE A 56 1.03 0.94 -8.28
CA ILE A 56 0.77 2.07 -7.39
C ILE A 56 1.81 2.08 -6.27
N ARG A 57 2.06 3.26 -5.71
CA ARG A 57 2.87 3.40 -4.50
C ARG A 57 2.09 4.12 -3.43
N LEU A 58 2.25 3.67 -2.20
CA LEU A 58 1.59 4.28 -1.06
C LEU A 58 2.51 4.43 0.14
N ARG A 59 2.19 5.38 1.01
CA ARG A 59 2.87 5.58 2.29
C ARG A 59 1.87 5.54 3.43
N LEU A 60 2.16 4.72 4.43
CA LEU A 60 1.42 4.61 5.68
C LEU A 60 2.27 5.19 6.80
N THR A 61 1.66 6.04 7.62
CA THR A 61 2.32 6.69 8.74
C THR A 61 1.54 6.41 10.01
N HIS A 62 2.22 5.96 11.05
CA HIS A 62 1.64 5.96 12.39
C HIS A 62 1.62 7.39 12.95
N LEU A 63 0.48 7.80 13.45
CA LEU A 63 0.22 9.21 13.78
C LEU A 63 0.63 9.60 15.20
N PHE A 64 0.97 8.62 16.02
CA PHE A 64 1.31 8.80 17.43
C PHE A 64 2.74 8.35 17.74
N ALA A 65 3.39 9.09 18.64
CA ALA A 65 4.61 8.69 19.32
C ALA A 65 4.35 7.68 20.43
N VAL A 66 5.42 7.02 20.87
CA VAL A 66 5.40 6.15 22.05
C VAL A 66 4.93 6.99 23.24
N ASP A 67 4.04 6.43 24.06
CA ASP A 67 3.47 7.04 25.27
C ASP A 67 2.70 8.36 25.07
N GLU A 68 2.38 8.76 23.84
CA GLU A 68 1.57 9.96 23.56
C GLU A 68 0.09 9.77 23.92
N HIS A 69 -0.43 8.55 23.71
CA HIS A 69 -1.80 8.19 24.04
C HIS A 69 -1.87 6.69 24.44
N PRO A 70 -2.54 6.32 25.54
CA PRO A 70 -2.51 4.96 26.10
C PRO A 70 -2.94 3.86 25.11
N VAL A 71 -3.91 4.16 24.24
CA VAL A 71 -4.43 3.23 23.22
C VAL A 71 -3.80 3.45 21.83
N TRP A 72 -3.86 4.66 21.29
CA TRP A 72 -3.41 4.96 19.93
C TRP A 72 -1.89 5.00 19.71
N SER A 73 -1.09 5.02 20.78
CA SER A 73 0.35 4.81 20.68
C SER A 73 0.75 3.33 20.59
N GLN A 74 -0.20 2.40 20.56
CA GLN A 74 0.10 0.98 20.32
C GLN A 74 0.27 0.68 18.83
N PRO A 75 1.06 -0.33 18.44
CA PRO A 75 1.19 -0.72 17.03
C PRO A 75 -0.16 -1.03 16.38
N ALA A 76 -0.32 -0.62 15.12
CA ALA A 76 -1.52 -0.87 14.34
C ALA A 76 -1.27 -1.89 13.23
N THR A 77 -2.29 -2.67 12.89
CA THR A 77 -2.26 -3.60 11.76
C THR A 77 -3.16 -3.09 10.65
N VAL A 78 -2.65 -3.07 9.42
CA VAL A 78 -3.37 -2.64 8.22
C VAL A 78 -3.42 -3.78 7.22
N SER A 79 -4.60 -4.02 6.64
CA SER A 79 -4.76 -4.88 5.45
C SER A 79 -4.85 -4.01 4.21
N LEU A 80 -3.97 -4.26 3.24
CA LEU A 80 -3.99 -3.60 1.94
C LEU A 80 -5.23 -3.99 1.12
N ALA A 81 -5.72 -5.22 1.29
CA ALA A 81 -6.97 -5.66 0.66
C ALA A 81 -8.15 -4.82 1.15
N THR A 82 -8.27 -4.59 2.45
CA THR A 82 -9.32 -3.72 3.02
C THR A 82 -9.16 -2.27 2.57
N LEU A 83 -7.92 -1.77 2.54
CA LEU A 83 -7.63 -0.37 2.17
C LEU A 83 -8.00 -0.09 0.70
N LEU A 84 -7.48 -0.91 -0.22
CA LEU A 84 -7.62 -0.71 -1.67
C LEU A 84 -8.93 -1.31 -2.23
N GLY A 85 -9.58 -2.21 -1.48
CA GLY A 85 -10.87 -2.80 -1.83
C GLY A 85 -10.78 -3.70 -3.06
N PRO A 86 -11.85 -3.80 -3.89
CA PRO A 86 -11.92 -4.71 -5.04
C PRO A 86 -10.78 -4.51 -6.04
N SER A 87 -10.24 -3.30 -6.15
CA SER A 87 -9.10 -3.02 -7.02
C SER A 87 -7.87 -3.86 -6.64
N PHE A 88 -7.72 -4.25 -5.37
CA PHE A 88 -6.58 -5.03 -4.87
C PHE A 88 -6.48 -6.43 -5.45
N GLU A 89 -7.58 -7.05 -5.88
CA GLU A 89 -7.56 -8.40 -6.46
C GLU A 89 -6.68 -8.47 -7.73
N SER A 90 -6.57 -7.35 -8.45
CA SER A 90 -5.66 -7.24 -9.59
C SER A 90 -4.20 -7.01 -9.19
N PHE A 91 -3.95 -6.53 -7.96
CA PHE A 91 -2.64 -6.14 -7.42
C PHE A 91 -2.12 -7.14 -6.37
N SER A 92 -1.50 -8.23 -6.82
CA SER A 92 -1.02 -9.30 -5.94
C SER A 92 0.38 -9.07 -5.36
N THR A 93 1.21 -8.27 -6.03
CA THR A 93 2.64 -8.19 -5.71
C THR A 93 2.93 -6.95 -4.88
N VAL A 94 3.34 -7.15 -3.62
CA VAL A 94 3.64 -6.08 -2.66
C VAL A 94 5.13 -6.06 -2.33
N TRP A 95 5.77 -4.90 -2.48
CA TRP A 95 7.15 -4.66 -2.07
C TRP A 95 7.22 -3.49 -1.11
N GLU A 96 7.93 -3.64 0.01
CA GLU A 96 8.35 -2.50 0.79
C GLU A 96 9.47 -1.76 0.06
N ILE A 97 9.39 -0.43 0.04
CA ILE A 97 10.34 0.44 -0.64
C ILE A 97 10.86 1.50 0.33
N SER A 98 12.04 2.06 0.01
CA SER A 98 12.55 3.26 0.67
C SER A 98 11.51 4.39 0.62
N LEU A 99 11.53 5.32 1.58
CA LEU A 99 10.60 6.47 1.56
C LEU A 99 10.68 7.28 0.26
N THR A 100 11.87 7.43 -0.32
CA THR A 100 12.08 8.12 -1.61
C THR A 100 11.64 7.29 -2.83
N GLY A 101 11.23 6.04 -2.63
CA GLY A 101 10.80 5.12 -3.70
C GLY A 101 11.90 4.75 -4.70
N ASN A 102 13.17 4.90 -4.34
CA ASN A 102 14.31 4.61 -5.23
C ASN A 102 14.90 3.20 -5.05
N ARG A 103 14.52 2.49 -3.98
CA ARG A 103 15.03 1.15 -3.68
C ARG A 103 13.96 0.27 -3.04
N ARG A 104 13.94 -1.01 -3.40
CA ARG A 104 13.20 -2.06 -2.67
C ARG A 104 13.93 -2.43 -1.39
N VAL A 105 13.21 -2.46 -0.27
CA VAL A 105 13.76 -2.91 1.00
C VAL A 105 13.90 -4.43 0.91
N LEU A 106 15.13 -4.91 1.00
CA LEU A 106 15.42 -6.34 1.07
C LEU A 106 15.10 -6.78 2.50
N GLY A 107 13.96 -7.44 2.67
CA GLY A 107 13.46 -7.93 3.95
C GLY A 107 12.59 -9.18 3.77
N PRO A 108 12.08 -9.77 4.85
CA PRO A 108 11.13 -10.87 4.75
C PRO A 108 9.91 -10.45 3.93
N PHE A 109 9.31 -11.41 3.21
CA PHE A 109 8.12 -11.15 2.40
C PHE A 109 7.04 -10.47 3.25
N VAL A 110 6.53 -9.35 2.74
CA VAL A 110 5.54 -8.55 3.46
C VAL A 110 4.16 -9.11 3.16
N MET A 111 3.47 -9.61 4.18
CA MET A 111 2.10 -10.08 4.04
C MET A 111 1.16 -8.89 3.90
N ALA A 112 0.46 -8.81 2.77
CA ALA A 112 -0.41 -7.69 2.42
C ALA A 112 -1.56 -7.47 3.42
N ASP A 113 -2.01 -8.52 4.09
CA ASP A 113 -3.15 -8.48 5.02
C ASP A 113 -2.78 -8.11 6.46
N ALA A 114 -1.48 -8.11 6.79
CA ALA A 114 -1.00 -7.92 8.15
C ALA A 114 0.19 -6.96 8.21
N LEU A 115 0.03 -5.76 7.67
CA LEU A 115 1.05 -4.72 7.75
C LEU A 115 1.06 -4.07 9.14
N THR A 116 2.03 -4.44 9.97
CA THR A 116 2.24 -3.75 11.25
C THR A 116 2.93 -2.40 11.04
N ILE A 117 2.32 -1.33 11.53
CA ILE A 117 2.88 0.01 11.60
C ILE A 117 3.08 0.36 13.08
N ARG A 118 4.33 0.60 13.49
CA ARG A 118 4.68 0.95 14.88
C ARG A 118 4.61 2.46 15.11
N PRO A 119 4.62 2.92 16.37
CA PRO A 119 4.67 4.35 16.68
C PRO A 119 5.73 5.11 15.89
N MET A 120 5.32 6.23 15.29
CA MET A 120 6.11 7.09 14.39
C MET A 120 6.75 6.42 13.17
N HIS A 121 6.42 5.16 12.86
CA HIS A 121 6.91 4.56 11.63
C HIS A 121 6.22 5.18 10.41
N VAL A 122 7.02 5.43 9.39
CA VAL A 122 6.55 5.70 8.02
C VAL A 122 7.04 4.55 7.16
N ARG A 123 6.11 3.83 6.53
CA ARG A 123 6.41 2.71 5.64
C ARG A 123 5.86 3.00 4.26
N ALA A 124 6.66 2.72 3.24
CA ALA A 124 6.30 2.93 1.85
C ALA A 124 6.22 1.58 1.13
N PHE A 125 5.21 1.42 0.28
CA PHE A 125 4.96 0.19 -0.45
C PHE A 125 4.76 0.47 -1.94
N GLU A 126 5.28 -0.41 -2.78
CA GLU A 126 4.95 -0.51 -4.20
C GLU A 126 4.09 -1.76 -4.38
N ILE A 127 2.93 -1.57 -5.00
CA ILE A 127 1.95 -2.63 -5.21
C ILE A 127 1.69 -2.70 -6.71
N CYS A 128 2.01 -3.85 -7.31
CA CYS A 128 1.90 -4.07 -8.75
C CYS A 128 0.88 -5.13 -9.08
N GLN A 129 0.27 -5.01 -10.27
CA GLN A 129 -0.62 -6.02 -10.81
C GLN A 129 0.12 -7.34 -10.92
N SER A 130 -0.61 -8.44 -10.67
CA SER A 130 -0.09 -9.76 -11.00
C SER A 130 0.23 -9.78 -12.48
N THR A 131 1.51 -9.78 -12.86
CA THR A 131 1.85 -10.24 -14.20
C THR A 131 1.46 -11.71 -14.18
N GLY A 132 0.32 -12.04 -14.79
CA GLY A 132 0.06 -13.41 -15.19
C GLY A 132 1.29 -13.84 -15.96
N TYR A 133 2.15 -14.65 -15.34
CA TYR A 133 2.94 -15.57 -16.12
C TYR A 133 1.88 -16.43 -16.81
N VAL A 134 1.61 -16.14 -18.08
CA VAL A 134 1.33 -17.22 -18.99
C VAL A 134 2.63 -18.01 -18.94
N GLU A 135 2.64 -19.12 -18.20
CA GLU A 135 3.58 -20.18 -18.52
C GLU A 135 3.25 -20.56 -19.98
N GLU A 136 3.92 -19.93 -20.94
CA GLU A 136 4.19 -20.62 -22.18
C GLU A 136 5.08 -21.79 -21.77
N ALA A 137 4.44 -22.94 -21.58
CA ALA A 137 5.12 -24.20 -21.58
C ALA A 137 5.85 -24.29 -22.92
N VAL A 138 7.14 -23.98 -22.92
CA VAL A 138 8.03 -24.33 -24.02
C VAL A 138 8.10 -25.85 -23.99
N SER A 139 7.28 -26.52 -24.80
CA SER A 139 7.46 -27.93 -25.12
C SER A 139 8.80 -28.02 -25.85
N VAL A 140 9.82 -28.50 -25.15
CA VAL A 140 11.09 -28.89 -25.77
C VAL A 140 10.86 -30.28 -26.36
N ASP A 141 10.14 -30.35 -27.48
CA ASP A 141 10.10 -31.54 -28.31
C ASP A 141 11.19 -31.44 -29.39
N GLY A 142 12.10 -32.42 -29.39
CA GLY A 142 12.95 -32.72 -30.53
C GLY A 142 14.41 -32.33 -30.40
N PHE A 143 15.14 -32.97 -29.48
CA PHE A 143 16.59 -33.14 -29.63
C PHE A 143 16.83 -34.31 -30.59
N ASP A 144 17.18 -34.03 -31.84
CA ASP A 144 17.73 -35.02 -32.76
C ASP A 144 19.17 -35.34 -32.34
N VAL A 145 19.43 -36.62 -32.04
CA VAL A 145 20.78 -37.14 -31.76
C VAL A 145 21.30 -37.76 -33.06
N PRO A 146 22.46 -37.35 -33.59
CA PRO A 146 23.05 -38.04 -34.73
C PRO A 146 23.70 -39.36 -34.26
N GLU A 147 23.34 -40.46 -34.90
CA GLU A 147 24.06 -41.73 -34.80
C GLU A 147 25.47 -41.58 -35.39
N PHE A 148 26.47 -42.08 -34.65
CA PHE A 148 27.82 -42.38 -35.15
C PHE A 148 27.96 -43.90 -35.33
#